data_AF-A0A0F9D9W6-F1
#
_entry.id   AF-A0A0F9D9W6-F1
#
_cell.length_a   1.000
_cell.length_b   1.000
_cell.length_c   1.000
_cell.angle_alpha   90.00
_cell.angle_beta   90.00
_cell.angle_gamma   90.00
#
_symmetry.space_group_name_H-M   'P 1'
#
loop_
_entity.id
_entity.type
_entity.pdbx_description
1 polymer ?
#
loop_
_entity_poly.entity_id
_entity_poly.type
_entity_poly.pdbx_seq_one_letter_code
_entity_poly.pdbx_strand_id
1 'polypeptide(L)'
;MYYKWKRQPFAGADADVIGEHIESLAKNDIITPADLVKDAAKKSSPLHRCFQWDDTEAAVGYRLSQAAHLLRCIEVTIEREDETIFCVRAFHHVNTEQQQGYTTIETARNDPKMWDCVKLQAITEIKNWQQKYKNIVEFETIFEAITNL
;
A
#
# COMPACT_ATOMS: atom_id res chain seq x y z
N MET A 1 -10.93 10.59 -9.34
CA MET A 1 -10.05 9.52 -8.83
C MET A 1 -10.86 8.24 -8.80
N TYR A 2 -10.33 7.13 -9.31
CA TYR A 2 -10.95 5.80 -9.18
C TYR A 2 -9.85 4.76 -8.90
N TYR A 3 -10.19 3.70 -8.18
CA TYR A 3 -9.31 2.63 -7.79
C TYR A 3 -9.22 1.55 -8.85
N LYS A 4 -8.08 0.88 -8.88
CA LYS A 4 -7.81 -0.24 -9.78
C LYS A 4 -6.94 -1.25 -9.08
N TRP A 5 -7.09 -2.52 -9.43
CA TRP A 5 -6.15 -3.54 -9.00
C TRP A 5 -4.88 -3.52 -9.86
N LYS A 6 -3.70 -3.52 -9.23
CA LYS A 6 -2.39 -3.66 -9.88
C LYS A 6 -2.30 -4.91 -10.78
N ARG A 7 -2.93 -5.98 -10.33
CA ARG A 7 -3.20 -7.28 -10.98
C ARG A 7 -4.52 -7.75 -10.37
N GLN A 8 -5.44 -8.43 -11.06
CA GLN A 8 -6.71 -8.87 -10.43
C GLN A 8 -6.52 -10.11 -9.53
N PRO A 9 -6.44 -10.00 -8.19
CA PRO A 9 -6.12 -11.14 -7.32
C PRO A 9 -7.30 -11.61 -6.45
N PHE A 10 -8.38 -10.82 -6.37
CA PHE A 10 -9.37 -10.92 -5.28
C PHE A 10 -10.74 -11.35 -5.78
N ALA A 11 -10.81 -12.48 -6.49
CA ALA A 11 -12.07 -13.14 -6.88
C ALA A 11 -13.12 -12.20 -7.52
N GLY A 12 -12.68 -11.26 -8.36
CA GLY A 12 -13.58 -10.30 -9.02
C GLY A 12 -14.18 -9.23 -8.09
N ALA A 13 -13.59 -8.98 -6.92
CA ALA A 13 -13.93 -7.83 -6.10
C ALA A 13 -13.70 -6.54 -6.87
N ASP A 14 -14.69 -5.64 -6.82
CA ASP A 14 -14.62 -4.35 -7.48
C ASP A 14 -13.60 -3.45 -6.76
N ALA A 15 -12.64 -2.89 -7.50
CA ALA A 15 -11.56 -2.11 -6.90
C ALA A 15 -12.07 -0.81 -6.28
N ASP A 16 -13.04 -0.15 -6.93
CA ASP A 16 -13.61 1.12 -6.47
C ASP A 16 -14.35 0.92 -5.16
N VAL A 17 -15.27 -0.06 -5.13
CA VAL A 17 -16.03 -0.39 -3.91
C VAL A 17 -15.09 -0.74 -2.76
N ILE A 18 -14.00 -1.46 -3.04
CA ILE A 18 -13.05 -1.87 -2.00
C ILE A 18 -12.20 -0.70 -1.52
N GLY A 19 -11.71 0.15 -2.43
CA GLY A 19 -10.89 1.31 -2.09
C GLY A 19 -11.65 2.33 -1.25
N GLU A 20 -12.84 2.72 -1.72
CA GLU A 20 -13.73 3.64 -1.00
C GLU A 20 -14.11 3.09 0.38
N HIS A 21 -14.39 1.78 0.47
CA HIS A 21 -14.71 1.15 1.75
C HIS A 21 -13.51 1.16 2.70
N ILE A 22 -12.29 0.89 2.23
CA ILE A 22 -11.09 0.94 3.07
C ILE A 22 -10.83 2.36 3.57
N GLU A 23 -11.00 3.38 2.74
CA GLU A 23 -10.89 4.77 3.18
C GLU A 23 -11.94 5.11 4.25
N SER A 24 -13.17 4.64 4.09
CA SER A 24 -14.23 4.84 5.10
C SER A 24 -13.94 4.18 6.46
N LEU A 25 -13.09 3.14 6.48
CA LEU A 25 -12.68 2.45 7.70
C LEU A 25 -11.53 3.14 8.43
N ALA A 26 -10.82 4.07 7.78
CA ALA A 26 -9.68 4.75 8.35
C ALA A 26 -10.10 5.58 9.58
N LYS A 27 -9.26 5.55 10.62
CA LYS A 27 -9.46 6.33 11.84
C LYS A 27 -8.28 7.28 11.99
N ASN A 28 -8.55 8.58 12.09
CA ASN A 28 -7.52 9.61 12.06
C ASN A 28 -6.60 9.43 10.84
N ASP A 29 -7.20 9.15 9.68
CA ASP A 29 -6.55 8.93 8.39
C ASP A 29 -5.57 7.74 8.32
N ILE A 30 -5.64 6.85 9.31
CA ILE A 30 -4.82 5.64 9.39
C ILE A 30 -5.71 4.41 9.37
N ILE A 31 -5.32 3.43 8.57
CA ILE A 31 -5.92 2.11 8.54
C ILE A 31 -4.86 1.04 8.80
N THR A 32 -5.17 0.04 9.64
CA THR A 32 -4.27 -1.09 9.89
C THR A 32 -4.75 -2.36 9.19
N PRO A 33 -3.86 -3.32 8.90
CA PRO A 33 -4.28 -4.64 8.43
C PRO A 33 -5.27 -5.33 9.39
N ALA A 34 -5.18 -5.08 10.69
CA ALA A 34 -6.10 -5.63 11.69
C ALA A 34 -7.52 -5.04 11.55
N ASP A 35 -7.65 -3.75 11.21
CA ASP A 35 -8.95 -3.13 10.95
C ASP A 35 -9.63 -3.75 9.72
N LEU A 36 -8.87 -4.02 8.65
CA LEU A 36 -9.37 -4.72 7.45
C LEU A 36 -9.87 -6.12 7.79
N VAL A 37 -9.08 -6.90 8.53
CA VAL A 37 -9.48 -8.27 8.94
C VAL A 37 -10.73 -8.23 9.81
N LYS A 38 -10.81 -7.29 10.75
CA LYS A 38 -11.97 -7.13 11.63
C LYS A 38 -13.24 -6.80 10.84
N ASP A 39 -13.14 -5.92 9.84
CA ASP A 39 -14.30 -5.59 9.02
C ASP A 39 -14.67 -6.74 8.06
N ALA A 40 -13.68 -7.34 7.40
CA ALA A 40 -13.87 -8.46 6.48
C ALA A 40 -14.49 -9.69 7.16
N ALA A 41 -14.39 -9.85 8.48
CA ALA A 41 -15.05 -10.94 9.21
C ALA A 41 -16.59 -10.90 9.09
N LYS A 42 -17.16 -9.73 8.79
CA LYS A 42 -18.59 -9.60 8.51
C LYS A 42 -18.85 -10.12 7.09
N LYS A 43 -19.72 -11.12 6.94
CA LYS A 43 -20.11 -11.65 5.61
C LYS A 43 -20.71 -10.60 4.66
N SER A 44 -21.28 -9.52 5.21
CA SER A 44 -21.82 -8.40 4.45
C SER A 44 -20.77 -7.38 4.03
N SER A 45 -19.54 -7.45 4.57
CA SER A 45 -18.47 -6.54 4.17
C SER A 45 -18.05 -6.83 2.73
N PRO A 46 -17.84 -5.80 1.89
CA PRO A 46 -17.29 -6.00 0.54
C PRO A 46 -15.90 -6.66 0.60
N LEU A 47 -15.16 -6.49 1.70
CA LEU A 47 -13.85 -7.10 1.93
C LEU A 47 -13.91 -8.60 2.20
N HIS A 48 -15.05 -9.17 2.60
CA HIS A 48 -15.13 -10.56 3.10
C HIS A 48 -14.52 -11.58 2.12
N ARG A 49 -14.82 -11.41 0.83
CA ARG A 49 -14.35 -12.27 -0.28
C ARG A 49 -12.87 -12.13 -0.59
N CYS A 50 -12.19 -11.11 -0.07
CA CYS A 50 -10.76 -10.91 -0.26
C CYS A 50 -9.91 -11.74 0.72
N PHE A 51 -10.54 -12.44 1.67
CA PHE A 51 -9.88 -13.20 2.73
C PHE A 51 -10.25 -14.68 2.70
N GLN A 52 -9.35 -15.50 3.25
CA GLN A 52 -9.62 -16.90 3.54
C GLN A 52 -10.03 -17.06 5.02
N TRP A 53 -11.11 -17.79 5.25
CA TRP A 53 -11.75 -17.93 6.57
C TRP A 53 -11.65 -19.35 7.15
N ASP A 54 -10.82 -20.22 6.60
CA ASP A 54 -10.56 -21.54 7.19
C ASP A 54 -9.74 -21.38 8.49
N ASP A 55 -10.27 -21.88 9.60
CA ASP A 55 -9.76 -21.65 10.95
C ASP A 55 -8.80 -22.76 11.38
N THR A 56 -7.58 -22.68 10.85
CA THR A 56 -6.41 -23.41 11.38
C THR A 56 -5.56 -22.50 12.27
N GLU A 57 -4.65 -23.04 13.09
CA GLU A 57 -3.78 -22.24 13.97
C GLU A 57 -2.95 -21.17 13.21
N ALA A 58 -2.67 -21.38 11.92
CA ALA A 58 -1.96 -20.44 11.06
C ALA A 58 -2.86 -19.32 10.46
N ALA A 59 -4.16 -19.34 10.72
CA ALA A 59 -5.13 -18.50 9.98
C ALA A 59 -5.05 -17.00 10.34
N VAL A 60 -4.74 -16.64 11.59
CA VAL A 60 -4.71 -15.23 12.01
C VAL A 60 -3.57 -14.45 11.33
N GLY A 61 -2.34 -14.99 11.40
CA GLY A 61 -1.17 -14.36 10.76
C GLY A 61 -1.31 -14.31 9.24
N TYR A 62 -1.91 -15.35 8.65
CA TYR A 62 -2.19 -15.38 7.22
C TYR A 62 -3.18 -14.28 6.80
N ARG A 63 -4.27 -14.06 7.55
CA ARG A 63 -5.24 -12.99 7.29
C ARG A 63 -4.62 -11.60 7.36
N LEU A 64 -3.74 -11.34 8.33
CA LEU A 64 -3.00 -10.06 8.38
C LEU A 64 -2.10 -9.87 7.15
N SER A 65 -1.46 -10.95 6.68
CA SER A 65 -0.69 -10.93 5.44
C SER A 65 -1.57 -10.66 4.21
N GLN A 66 -2.77 -11.27 4.14
CA GLN A 66 -3.75 -11.00 3.09
C GLN A 66 -4.20 -9.54 3.09
N ALA A 67 -4.50 -8.95 4.26
CA ALA A 67 -4.84 -7.54 4.37
C ALA A 67 -3.71 -6.61 3.91
N ALA A 68 -2.47 -6.88 4.35
CA ALA A 68 -1.31 -6.10 3.92
C ALA A 68 -1.04 -6.27 2.41
N HIS A 69 -1.29 -7.46 1.85
CA HIS A 69 -1.20 -7.69 0.41
C HIS A 69 -2.26 -6.91 -0.37
N LEU A 70 -3.51 -6.89 0.12
CA LEU A 70 -4.61 -6.12 -0.45
C LEU A 70 -4.23 -4.64 -0.57
N LEU A 71 -3.77 -4.02 0.52
CA LEU A 71 -3.35 -2.60 0.55
C LEU A 71 -2.21 -2.31 -0.42
N ARG A 72 -1.31 -3.27 -0.67
CA ARG A 72 -0.22 -3.13 -1.65
C ARG A 72 -0.65 -3.28 -3.11
N CYS A 73 -1.80 -3.92 -3.35
CA CYS A 73 -2.31 -4.29 -4.67
C CYS A 73 -3.39 -3.34 -5.20
N ILE A 74 -4.02 -2.56 -4.32
CA ILE A 74 -4.97 -1.52 -4.73
C ILE A 74 -4.21 -0.25 -5.12
N GLU A 75 -4.50 0.23 -6.31
CA GLU A 75 -3.93 1.42 -6.93
C GLU A 75 -5.02 2.45 -7.13
N VAL A 76 -4.58 3.69 -7.25
CA VAL A 76 -5.40 4.85 -7.57
C VAL A 76 -4.92 5.43 -8.90
N THR A 77 -5.88 5.77 -9.75
CA THR A 77 -5.64 6.52 -10.98
C THR A 77 -5.63 8.02 -10.67
N ILE A 78 -4.51 8.68 -10.97
CA ILE A 78 -4.34 10.13 -10.86
C ILE A 78 -4.16 10.71 -12.25
N GLU A 79 -4.93 11.75 -12.55
CA GLU A 79 -4.83 12.54 -13.78
C GLU A 79 -4.06 13.83 -13.47
N ARG A 80 -3.08 14.16 -14.32
CA ARG A 80 -2.30 15.41 -14.22
C ARG A 80 -2.86 16.49 -15.13
N GLU A 81 -2.40 17.72 -14.90
CA GLU A 81 -2.70 18.89 -15.74
C GLU A 81 -2.31 18.71 -17.22
N ASP A 82 -1.34 17.83 -17.51
CA ASP A 82 -0.90 17.50 -18.87
C ASP A 82 -1.67 16.30 -19.47
N GLU A 83 -2.82 15.94 -18.91
CA GLU A 83 -3.68 14.82 -19.31
C GLU A 83 -3.00 13.44 -19.19
N THR A 84 -1.82 13.36 -18.55
CA THR A 84 -1.18 12.08 -18.31
C THR A 84 -1.86 11.34 -17.16
N ILE A 85 -2.28 10.11 -17.44
CA ILE A 85 -2.88 9.21 -16.46
C ILE A 85 -1.80 8.28 -15.91
N PHE A 86 -1.60 8.31 -14.60
CA PHE A 86 -0.67 7.41 -13.93
C PHE A 86 -1.34 6.69 -12.75
N CYS A 87 -1.00 5.40 -12.59
CA CYS A 87 -1.45 4.58 -11.46
C CYS A 87 -0.38 4.59 -10.37
N VAL A 88 -0.77 4.91 -9.14
CA VAL A 88 0.09 4.75 -7.96
C VAL A 88 -0.62 3.89 -6.94
N ARG A 89 0.12 3.33 -5.98
CA ARG A 89 -0.50 2.61 -4.85
C ARG A 89 -1.44 3.57 -4.12
N ALA A 90 -2.66 3.12 -3.79
CA ALA A 90 -3.61 3.98 -3.09
C ALA A 90 -3.19 4.22 -1.64
N PHE A 91 -2.68 3.18 -0.98
CA PHE A 91 -2.33 3.21 0.43
C PHE A 91 -0.82 3.04 0.67
N HIS A 92 -0.24 3.95 1.44
CA HIS A 92 1.18 3.98 1.77
C HIS A 92 1.38 3.68 3.24
N HIS A 93 2.34 2.81 3.54
CA HIS A 93 2.71 2.50 4.92
C HIS A 93 3.38 3.73 5.55
N VAL A 94 2.94 4.11 6.73
CA VAL A 94 3.52 5.19 7.52
C VAL A 94 3.79 4.69 8.94
N ASN A 95 4.89 5.15 9.51
CA ASN A 95 5.29 4.79 10.87
C ASN A 95 5.93 6.02 11.51
N THR A 96 5.09 6.84 12.13
CA THR A 96 5.49 8.02 12.90
C THR A 96 5.46 7.68 14.39
N GLU A 97 5.98 8.57 15.24
CA GLU A 97 5.89 8.42 16.69
C GLU A 97 4.46 8.35 17.22
N GLN A 98 3.50 8.93 16.50
CA GLN A 98 2.11 9.08 16.93
C GLN A 98 1.18 8.04 16.31
N GLN A 99 1.53 7.54 15.12
CA GLN A 99 0.65 6.72 14.30
C GLN A 99 1.43 5.73 13.44
N GLN A 100 0.92 4.51 13.33
CA GLN A 100 1.46 3.47 12.48
C GLN A 100 0.32 2.78 11.72
N GLY A 101 0.51 2.58 10.41
CA GLY A 101 -0.44 1.87 9.57
C GLY A 101 -0.29 2.27 8.12
N TYR A 102 -1.41 2.39 7.43
CA TYR A 102 -1.47 2.81 6.05
C TYR A 102 -2.35 4.06 5.94
N THR A 103 -1.99 4.96 5.03
CA THR A 103 -2.75 6.18 4.74
C THR A 103 -2.79 6.42 3.23
N THR A 104 -3.66 7.32 2.76
CA THR A 104 -3.71 7.68 1.34
C THR A 104 -2.51 8.54 0.95
N ILE A 105 -2.18 8.56 -0.34
CA ILE A 105 -1.11 9.44 -0.85
C ILE A 105 -1.43 10.93 -0.63
N GLU A 106 -2.70 11.31 -0.65
CA GLU A 106 -3.14 12.69 -0.42
C GLU A 106 -2.93 13.11 1.03
N THR A 107 -3.40 12.31 1.98
CA THR A 107 -3.16 12.55 3.41
C THR A 107 -1.66 12.59 3.70
N ALA A 108 -0.90 11.62 3.19
CA ALA A 108 0.55 11.58 3.39
C ALA A 108 1.24 12.85 2.85
N ARG A 109 0.78 13.45 1.75
CA ARG A 109 1.35 14.70 1.23
C ARG A 109 1.02 15.93 2.08
N ASN A 110 -0.13 15.92 2.74
CA ASN A 110 -0.59 17.02 3.58
C ASN A 110 -0.03 16.99 5.01
N ASP A 111 0.55 15.87 5.44
CA ASP A 111 1.28 15.73 6.71
C ASP A 111 2.80 15.54 6.46
N PRO A 112 3.65 16.52 6.81
CA PRO A 112 5.10 16.43 6.60
C PRO A 112 5.77 15.19 7.20
N LYS A 113 5.32 14.72 8.37
CA LYS A 113 5.91 13.55 9.04
C LYS A 113 5.55 12.27 8.30
N MET A 114 4.31 12.14 7.85
CA MET A 114 3.89 11.00 7.03
C MET A 114 4.59 11.02 5.67
N TRP A 115 4.75 12.20 5.06
CA TRP A 115 5.47 12.34 3.80
C TRP A 115 6.93 11.90 3.92
N ASP A 116 7.59 12.26 5.03
CA ASP A 116 8.94 11.80 5.33
C ASP A 116 9.02 10.28 5.44
N CYS A 117 8.03 9.61 6.05
CA CYS A 117 7.97 8.14 6.06
C CYS A 117 7.94 7.55 4.64
N VAL A 118 7.13 8.13 3.74
CA VAL A 118 7.01 7.66 2.34
C VAL A 118 8.31 7.88 1.57
N LYS A 119 8.95 9.05 1.72
CA LYS A 119 10.26 9.33 1.10
C LYS A 119 11.36 8.40 1.61
N LEU A 120 11.42 8.17 2.93
CA LEU A 120 12.41 7.27 3.54
C LEU A 120 12.25 5.82 3.07
N GLN A 121 11.02 5.37 2.85
CA GLN A 121 10.76 4.07 2.23
C GLN A 121 11.33 4.00 0.82
N ALA A 122 11.07 5.00 -0.03
CA ALA A 122 11.59 5.04 -1.39
C ALA A 122 13.14 5.04 -1.42
N ILE A 123 13.78 5.82 -0.54
CA ILE A 123 15.25 5.83 -0.40
C ILE A 123 15.76 4.46 0.04
N THR A 124 15.09 3.82 1.00
CA THR A 124 15.46 2.48 1.48
C THR A 124 15.33 1.43 0.38
N GLU A 125 14.27 1.48 -0.42
CA GLU A 125 14.06 0.58 -1.56
C GLU A 125 15.17 0.74 -2.60
N ILE A 126 15.57 1.96 -2.92
CA ILE A 126 16.66 2.26 -3.86
C ILE A 126 18.01 1.74 -3.31
N LYS A 127 18.30 1.96 -2.03
CA LYS A 127 19.53 1.44 -1.38
C LYS A 127 19.55 -0.10 -1.36
N ASN A 128 18.40 -0.73 -1.09
CA ASN A 128 18.27 -2.19 -1.15
C ASN A 128 18.47 -2.72 -2.58
N TRP A 129 17.97 -1.99 -3.58
CA TRP A 129 18.19 -2.32 -4.99
C TRP A 129 19.68 -2.22 -5.36
N GLN A 130 20.34 -1.12 -5.00
CA GLN A 130 21.78 -0.93 -5.19
C GLN A 130 22.55 -2.09 -4.55
N GLN A 131 22.27 -2.42 -3.28
CA GLN A 131 22.94 -3.52 -2.58
C GLN A 131 22.71 -4.88 -3.26
N LYS A 132 21.50 -5.13 -3.77
CA LYS A 132 21.16 -6.39 -4.45
C LYS A 132 21.93 -6.56 -5.76
N TYR A 133 22.17 -5.48 -6.49
CA TYR A 133 22.78 -5.52 -7.82
C TYR A 133 24.21 -5.01 -7.88
N LYS A 134 24.83 -4.69 -6.73
CA LYS A 134 26.16 -4.07 -6.62
C LYS A 134 27.31 -4.74 -7.39
N ASN A 135 27.16 -6.00 -7.79
CA ASN A 135 28.18 -6.75 -8.51
C ASN A 135 28.03 -6.66 -10.05
N ILE A 136 27.01 -5.97 -10.55
CA ILE A 136 26.80 -5.72 -11.98
C ILE A 136 27.53 -4.42 -12.32
N VAL A 137 28.68 -4.55 -12.97
CA VAL A 137 29.60 -3.43 -13.27
C VAL A 137 28.96 -2.40 -14.20
N GLU A 138 28.05 -2.82 -15.06
CA GLU A 138 27.31 -1.95 -15.98
C GLU A 138 26.41 -0.93 -15.26
N PHE A 139 26.16 -1.10 -13.96
CA PHE A 139 25.32 -0.20 -13.15
C PHE A 139 26.12 0.80 -12.30
N GLU A 140 27.45 0.87 -12.41
CA GLU A 140 28.30 1.78 -11.61
C GLU A 140 27.81 3.24 -11.63
N THR A 141 27.54 3.79 -12.81
CA THR A 141 27.04 5.19 -12.94
C THR A 141 25.69 5.40 -12.25
N ILE A 142 24.81 4.38 -12.25
CA ILE A 142 23.52 4.44 -11.57
C ILE A 142 23.73 4.41 -10.05
N PHE A 143 24.66 3.59 -9.57
CA PHE A 143 25.00 3.48 -8.15
C PHE A 143 25.61 4.78 -7.60
N GLU A 144 26.45 5.46 -8.38
CA GLU A 144 26.97 6.78 -8.02
C GLU A 144 25.84 7.81 -7.88
N ALA A 145 24.92 7.86 -8.85
CA ALA A 145 23.77 8.76 -8.80
C ALA A 145 22.88 8.51 -7.57
N ILE A 146 22.62 7.24 -7.25
CA ILE A 146 21.84 6.83 -6.06
C ILE A 146 22.52 7.22 -4.76
N THR A 147 23.84 7.11 -4.66
CA THR A 147 24.59 7.39 -3.43
C THR A 147 24.52 8.87 -3.04
N ASN A 148 24.25 9.75 -4.02
CA ASN A 148 24.13 11.19 -3.83
C ASN A 148 22.69 11.66 -3.53
N LEU A 149 21.73 10.75 -3.34
CA LEU A 149 20.34 11.04 -2.92
C LEU A 149 20.20 11.10 -1.39
#